data_AF-A0A1B0C8P7-F1
#
_entry.id   AF-A0A1B0C8P7-F1
#
_cell.length_a   1.000
_cell.length_b   1.000
_cell.length_c   1.000
_cell.angle_alpha   90.00
_cell.angle_beta   90.00
_cell.angle_gamma   90.00
#
_symmetry.space_group_name_H-M   'P 1'
#
loop_
_entity.id
_entity.type
_entity.pdbx_description
1 polymer ?
#
loop_
_entity_poly.entity_id
_entity_poly.type
_entity_poly.pdbx_seq_one_letter_code
_entity_poly.pdbx_strand_id
1 'polypeptide(L)'
;MVPGLAATVKKKLKRAFCEPGNIQDNGLLSFVKHVLFSLFPDGEGFLVTRKPDFGGDTTYATYEELEVAFAKEEVHPGDLKEAVERYINRLLDPIRKTFESPELKDPAKFHLHSTVPSTASTVNDERDAEEKRCGGLEEAYPVPGKAKNASKAPQAEVEDGPHRLDMRVGRVVDVKKHPDADTLYVESIDVGEPTPRTIVSGLANFVPLEEMQNRLVVVLCNLKAAKMRGVESRGMVLCTSNADHTDVEPLCVPATSQPGDRVTVEGFSGQPDEQLNPKKKVWERLQTDLKTNAAGEATWQDNVLTTPAGRVTSRLTCATIK
;
A
#
# COMPACT_ATOMS: atom_id res chain seq x y z
N MET A 1 1.10 -24.35 10.93
CA MET A 1 -0.34 -24.32 10.58
C MET A 1 -0.59 -23.04 9.80
N VAL A 2 -0.98 -23.12 8.53
CA VAL A 2 -1.21 -21.90 7.72
C VAL A 2 -2.51 -21.23 8.21
N PRO A 3 -2.51 -19.91 8.53
CA PRO A 3 -3.74 -19.22 8.90
C PRO A 3 -4.70 -19.20 7.72
N GLY A 4 -5.90 -19.77 7.93
CA GLY A 4 -6.87 -20.04 6.85
C GLY A 4 -7.22 -18.79 6.03
N LEU A 5 -7.29 -18.94 4.70
CA LEU A 5 -7.34 -17.83 3.75
C LEU A 5 -8.54 -16.87 3.98
N ALA A 6 -9.65 -17.35 4.56
CA ALA A 6 -10.78 -16.52 4.98
C ALA A 6 -10.38 -15.40 5.98
N ALA A 7 -9.46 -15.68 6.92
CA ALA A 7 -8.94 -14.67 7.85
C ALA A 7 -8.13 -13.59 7.12
N THR A 8 -7.47 -13.95 6.01
CA THR A 8 -6.77 -12.99 5.13
C THR A 8 -7.75 -12.10 4.37
N VAL A 9 -8.91 -12.63 3.93
CA VAL A 9 -10.00 -11.82 3.34
C VAL A 9 -10.52 -10.81 4.37
N LYS A 10 -10.89 -11.25 5.58
CA LYS A 10 -11.33 -10.38 6.70
C LYS A 10 -10.31 -9.28 7.01
N LYS A 11 -9.02 -9.63 7.05
CA LYS A 11 -7.92 -8.67 7.31
C LYS A 11 -7.74 -7.65 6.17
N LYS A 12 -7.98 -8.03 4.91
CA LYS A 12 -7.97 -7.09 3.77
C LYS A 12 -9.18 -6.15 3.82
N LEU A 13 -10.40 -6.68 3.93
CA LEU A 13 -11.62 -5.85 3.88
C LEU A 13 -11.76 -4.90 5.07
N LYS A 14 -11.31 -5.28 6.28
CA LYS A 14 -11.23 -4.33 7.41
C LYS A 14 -10.36 -3.12 7.09
N ARG A 15 -9.25 -3.31 6.35
CA ARG A 15 -8.33 -2.25 5.92
C ARG A 15 -8.77 -1.49 4.66
N ALA A 16 -9.76 -1.99 3.90
CA ALA A 16 -10.25 -1.31 2.70
C ALA A 16 -10.88 0.05 3.07
N PHE A 17 -10.70 1.04 2.21
CA PHE A 17 -11.32 2.35 2.39
C PHE A 17 -12.83 2.26 2.17
N CYS A 18 -13.60 2.83 3.09
CA CYS A 18 -15.06 2.89 3.07
C CYS A 18 -15.50 3.85 4.17
N GLU A 19 -15.91 5.06 3.80
CA GLU A 19 -16.44 6.08 4.73
C GLU A 19 -17.99 6.10 4.61
N PRO A 20 -18.76 6.40 5.68
CA PRO A 20 -20.23 6.45 5.61
C PRO A 20 -20.71 7.44 4.54
N GLY A 21 -21.82 7.13 3.86
CA GLY A 21 -22.41 7.98 2.82
C GLY A 21 -21.60 8.08 1.51
N ASN A 22 -20.29 7.81 1.53
CA ASN A 22 -19.45 8.02 0.36
C ASN A 22 -19.59 6.91 -0.69
N ILE A 23 -20.27 7.24 -1.78
CA ILE A 23 -20.40 6.40 -2.97
C ILE A 23 -19.32 6.65 -4.04
N GLN A 24 -18.55 7.75 -3.94
CA GLN A 24 -17.48 8.08 -4.88
C GLN A 24 -16.17 7.37 -4.48
N ASP A 25 -15.46 6.82 -5.47
CA ASP A 25 -14.22 6.04 -5.31
C ASP A 25 -14.29 4.89 -4.28
N ASN A 26 -15.51 4.43 -3.96
CA ASN A 26 -15.75 3.38 -2.98
C ASN A 26 -15.52 1.99 -3.60
N GLY A 27 -14.30 1.48 -3.44
CA GLY A 27 -13.90 0.17 -3.98
C GLY A 27 -14.71 -1.03 -3.50
N LEU A 28 -15.41 -0.95 -2.36
CA LEU A 28 -16.35 -2.00 -1.93
C LEU A 28 -17.63 -1.96 -2.77
N LEU A 29 -18.23 -0.78 -2.95
CA LEU A 29 -19.43 -0.62 -3.78
C LEU A 29 -19.13 -0.96 -5.25
N SER A 30 -18.00 -0.50 -5.79
CA SER A 30 -17.54 -0.86 -7.15
C SER A 30 -17.41 -2.39 -7.33
N PHE A 31 -16.79 -3.09 -6.37
CA PHE A 31 -16.70 -4.55 -6.42
C PHE A 31 -18.08 -5.23 -6.31
N VAL A 32 -18.99 -4.70 -5.49
CA VAL A 32 -20.37 -5.21 -5.40
C VAL A 32 -21.10 -5.03 -6.74
N LYS A 33 -21.00 -3.86 -7.37
CA LYS A 33 -21.63 -3.50 -8.66
C LYS A 33 -21.16 -4.38 -9.80
N HIS A 34 -19.84 -4.48 -9.98
CA HIS A 34 -19.23 -5.04 -11.18
C HIS A 34 -18.80 -6.52 -11.06
N VAL A 35 -18.84 -7.10 -9.86
CA VAL A 35 -18.47 -8.50 -9.64
C VAL A 35 -19.57 -9.27 -8.93
N LEU A 36 -20.14 -8.77 -7.83
CA LEU A 36 -21.10 -9.57 -7.05
C LEU A 36 -22.47 -9.65 -7.73
N PHE A 37 -23.11 -8.51 -8.03
CA PHE A 37 -24.40 -8.52 -8.74
C PHE A 37 -24.31 -9.17 -10.13
N SER A 38 -23.16 -9.09 -10.81
CA SER A 38 -22.92 -9.76 -12.10
C SER A 38 -22.70 -11.28 -12.00
N LEU A 39 -22.60 -11.84 -10.79
CA LEU A 39 -22.42 -13.28 -10.51
C LEU A 39 -23.55 -13.86 -9.63
N PHE A 40 -24.61 -13.09 -9.39
CA PHE A 40 -25.79 -13.56 -8.65
C PHE A 40 -26.77 -14.28 -9.59
N PRO A 41 -27.34 -15.44 -9.20
CA PRO A 41 -28.44 -16.06 -9.92
C PRO A 41 -29.68 -15.16 -9.96
N ASP A 42 -30.55 -15.35 -10.95
CA ASP A 42 -31.80 -14.60 -11.09
C ASP A 42 -32.61 -14.60 -9.78
N GLY A 43 -32.79 -13.42 -9.20
CA GLY A 43 -33.53 -13.22 -7.94
C GLY A 43 -32.72 -13.34 -6.65
N GLU A 44 -31.41 -13.60 -6.68
CA GLU A 44 -30.58 -13.45 -5.47
C GLU A 44 -30.19 -11.97 -5.25
N GLY A 45 -30.63 -11.38 -4.14
CA GLY A 45 -30.24 -10.04 -3.71
C GLY A 45 -29.01 -10.02 -2.79
N PHE A 46 -28.41 -8.83 -2.64
CA PHE A 46 -27.30 -8.59 -1.72
C PHE A 46 -27.78 -8.46 -0.27
N LEU A 47 -27.58 -9.51 0.53
CA LEU A 47 -27.97 -9.55 1.95
C LEU A 47 -26.90 -8.92 2.86
N VAL A 48 -27.23 -7.80 3.50
CA VAL A 48 -26.47 -7.19 4.61
C VAL A 48 -27.02 -7.73 5.93
N THR A 49 -26.20 -8.50 6.66
CA THR A 49 -26.57 -9.09 7.95
C THR A 49 -26.23 -8.16 9.11
N ARG A 50 -27.16 -7.97 10.07
CA ARG A 50 -26.99 -7.06 11.22
C ARG A 50 -27.67 -7.61 12.47
N LYS A 51 -27.29 -7.11 13.65
CA LYS A 51 -28.06 -7.41 14.88
C LYS A 51 -29.45 -6.74 14.81
N PRO A 52 -30.49 -7.32 15.43
CA PRO A 52 -31.82 -6.71 15.51
C PRO A 52 -31.81 -5.28 16.04
N ASP A 53 -30.94 -5.00 17.02
CA ASP A 53 -30.76 -3.68 17.66
C ASP A 53 -30.31 -2.58 16.68
N PHE A 54 -29.80 -2.95 15.50
CA PHE A 54 -29.31 -2.05 14.45
C PHE A 54 -30.08 -2.22 13.12
N GLY A 55 -31.37 -2.57 13.20
CA GLY A 55 -32.27 -2.71 12.06
C GLY A 55 -32.37 -4.12 11.49
N GLY A 56 -31.50 -5.05 11.91
CA GLY A 56 -31.52 -6.45 11.48
C GLY A 56 -31.09 -6.68 10.03
N ASP A 57 -31.26 -7.92 9.58
CA ASP A 57 -30.86 -8.37 8.25
C ASP A 57 -31.70 -7.69 7.14
N THR A 58 -31.02 -7.11 6.14
CA THR A 58 -31.65 -6.42 5.01
C THR A 58 -31.12 -6.98 3.68
N THR A 59 -32.01 -7.30 2.74
CA THR A 59 -31.62 -7.74 1.38
C THR A 59 -31.97 -6.66 0.36
N TYR A 60 -31.01 -6.28 -0.47
CA TYR A 60 -31.17 -5.34 -1.57
C TYR A 60 -31.25 -6.12 -2.88
N ALA A 61 -32.33 -5.94 -3.65
CA ALA A 61 -32.58 -6.70 -4.88
C ALA A 61 -31.73 -6.20 -6.05
N THR A 62 -31.38 -4.91 -6.04
CA THR A 62 -30.55 -4.25 -7.05
C THR A 62 -29.33 -3.57 -6.42
N TYR A 63 -28.33 -3.23 -7.24
CA TYR A 63 -27.20 -2.44 -6.79
C TYR A 63 -27.63 -1.02 -6.42
N GLU A 64 -28.57 -0.46 -7.18
CA GLU A 64 -29.08 0.91 -7.04
C GLU A 64 -29.78 1.11 -5.69
N GLU A 65 -30.53 0.11 -5.21
CA GLU A 65 -31.10 0.11 -3.86
C GLU A 65 -30.01 0.14 -2.77
N LEU A 66 -28.94 -0.64 -2.94
CA LEU A 66 -27.82 -0.68 -1.99
C LEU A 66 -27.00 0.62 -2.00
N GLU A 67 -26.75 1.19 -3.18
CA GLU A 67 -26.03 2.45 -3.34
C GLU A 67 -26.80 3.62 -2.70
N VAL A 68 -28.12 3.68 -2.91
CA VAL A 68 -28.98 4.68 -2.27
C VAL A 68 -29.05 4.49 -0.75
N ALA A 69 -29.16 3.25 -0.25
CA ALA A 69 -29.15 2.98 1.18
C ALA A 69 -27.80 3.33 1.83
N PHE A 70 -26.68 3.03 1.16
CA PHE A 70 -25.35 3.41 1.65
C PHE A 70 -25.14 4.93 1.62
N ALA A 71 -25.57 5.62 0.57
CA ALA A 71 -25.48 7.07 0.43
C ALA A 71 -26.23 7.85 1.53
N LYS A 72 -27.33 7.28 2.04
CA LYS A 72 -28.10 7.84 3.17
C LYS A 72 -27.59 7.40 4.56
N GLU A 73 -26.50 6.64 4.63
CA GLU A 73 -26.00 5.99 5.85
C GLU A 73 -26.95 4.94 6.46
N GLU A 74 -27.99 4.50 5.72
CA GLU A 74 -28.87 3.37 6.11
C GLU A 74 -28.10 2.03 6.11
N VAL A 75 -26.91 1.96 5.50
CA VAL A 75 -25.96 0.84 5.57
C VAL A 75 -24.63 1.34 6.14
N HIS A 76 -24.23 0.82 7.30
CA HIS A 76 -22.98 1.19 7.93
C HIS A 76 -21.77 0.52 7.23
N PRO A 77 -20.61 1.19 7.05
CA PRO A 77 -19.43 0.61 6.40
C PRO A 77 -18.89 -0.69 7.01
N GLY A 78 -19.14 -0.95 8.30
CA GLY A 78 -18.81 -2.23 8.92
C GLY A 78 -19.63 -3.39 8.34
N ASP A 79 -20.93 -3.17 8.19
CA ASP A 79 -21.92 -4.16 7.77
C ASP A 79 -21.75 -4.48 6.28
N LEU A 80 -21.48 -3.45 5.45
CA LEU A 80 -21.12 -3.62 4.05
C LEU A 80 -19.82 -4.45 3.91
N LYS A 81 -18.79 -4.18 4.71
CA LYS A 81 -17.54 -4.96 4.71
C LYS A 81 -17.76 -6.43 5.09
N GLU A 82 -18.58 -6.70 6.10
CA GLU A 82 -18.89 -8.07 6.54
C GLU A 82 -19.76 -8.83 5.50
N ALA A 83 -20.71 -8.15 4.85
CA ALA A 83 -21.47 -8.70 3.74
C ALA A 83 -20.58 -9.06 2.54
N VAL A 84 -19.70 -8.14 2.11
CA VAL A 84 -18.73 -8.40 1.03
C VAL A 84 -17.74 -9.52 1.42
N GLU A 85 -17.34 -9.60 2.68
CA GLU A 85 -16.50 -10.70 3.18
C GLU A 85 -17.19 -12.06 3.01
N ARG A 86 -18.50 -12.15 3.32
CA ARG A 86 -19.29 -13.37 3.14
C ARG A 86 -19.34 -13.77 1.67
N TYR A 87 -19.62 -12.84 0.75
CA TYR A 87 -19.70 -13.12 -0.68
C TYR A 87 -18.34 -13.47 -1.32
N ILE A 88 -17.25 -12.80 -0.95
CA ILE A 88 -15.91 -13.14 -1.44
C ILE A 88 -15.50 -14.54 -0.95
N ASN A 89 -15.83 -14.92 0.29
CA ASN A 89 -15.58 -16.29 0.74
C ASN A 89 -16.47 -17.31 -0.01
N ARG A 90 -17.76 -17.02 -0.22
CA ARG A 90 -18.65 -17.87 -1.05
C ARG A 90 -18.09 -18.14 -2.44
N LEU A 91 -17.51 -17.12 -3.09
CA LEU A 91 -16.89 -17.23 -4.42
C LEU A 91 -15.59 -18.04 -4.40
N LEU A 92 -14.80 -17.93 -3.33
CA LEU A 92 -13.51 -18.62 -3.20
C LEU A 92 -13.63 -20.06 -2.68
N ASP A 93 -14.69 -20.42 -1.95
CA ASP A 93 -14.83 -21.73 -1.31
C ASP A 93 -14.89 -22.94 -2.27
N PRO A 94 -15.54 -22.87 -3.46
CA PRO A 94 -15.42 -23.92 -4.47
C PRO A 94 -13.97 -24.10 -4.94
N ILE A 95 -13.25 -23.00 -5.18
CA ILE A 95 -11.85 -23.02 -5.63
C ILE A 95 -10.96 -23.62 -4.53
N ARG A 96 -11.14 -23.21 -3.27
CA ARG A 96 -10.42 -23.78 -2.11
C ARG A 96 -10.60 -25.30 -2.02
N LYS A 97 -11.85 -25.80 -2.14
CA LYS A 97 -12.15 -27.24 -2.13
C LYS A 97 -11.48 -27.99 -3.29
N THR A 98 -11.45 -27.41 -4.49
CA THR A 98 -10.75 -27.98 -5.64
C THR A 98 -9.23 -28.09 -5.37
N PHE A 99 -8.58 -27.01 -4.93
CA PHE A 99 -7.16 -27.04 -4.54
C PHE A 99 -6.87 -27.86 -3.26
N GLU A 100 -7.90 -28.21 -2.49
CA GLU A 100 -7.77 -29.13 -1.36
C GLU A 100 -7.80 -30.62 -1.75
N SER A 101 -8.14 -30.95 -3.00
CA SER A 101 -8.12 -32.33 -3.51
C SER A 101 -6.71 -32.95 -3.51
N PRO A 102 -6.58 -34.29 -3.33
CA PRO A 102 -5.28 -34.96 -3.43
C PRO A 102 -4.63 -34.85 -4.81
N GLU A 103 -5.42 -34.64 -5.86
CA GLU A 103 -4.96 -34.62 -7.26
C GLU A 103 -4.23 -33.32 -7.60
N LEU A 104 -4.63 -32.19 -7.00
CA LEU A 104 -3.96 -30.89 -7.15
C LEU A 104 -2.92 -30.62 -6.06
N LYS A 105 -2.79 -31.50 -5.06
CA LYS A 105 -1.73 -31.47 -4.03
C LYS A 105 -0.53 -32.35 -4.36
N ASP A 106 -0.59 -33.14 -5.44
CA ASP A 106 0.48 -34.01 -5.89
C ASP A 106 1.24 -33.38 -7.08
N PRO A 107 2.39 -32.70 -6.85
CA PRO A 107 3.13 -32.06 -7.93
C PRO A 107 3.73 -33.06 -8.93
N ALA A 108 3.83 -34.37 -8.61
CA ALA A 108 4.36 -35.36 -9.54
C ALA A 108 3.41 -35.64 -10.73
N LYS A 109 2.12 -35.29 -10.60
CA LYS A 109 1.13 -35.41 -11.68
C LYS A 109 1.17 -34.26 -12.69
N PHE A 110 1.78 -33.12 -12.35
CA PHE A 110 1.99 -32.01 -13.28
C PHE A 110 3.22 -32.26 -14.17
N HIS A 111 3.07 -33.14 -15.16
CA HIS A 111 4.10 -33.49 -16.15
C HIS A 111 4.32 -32.38 -17.20
N LEU A 112 4.70 -31.18 -16.75
CA LEU A 112 5.15 -30.10 -17.62
C LEU A 112 6.65 -30.29 -17.93
N HIS A 113 7.00 -30.45 -19.21
CA HIS A 113 8.36 -30.73 -19.62
C HIS A 113 9.23 -29.46 -19.58
N SER A 114 10.06 -29.32 -18.55
CA SER A 114 11.28 -28.50 -18.62
C SER A 114 12.33 -29.01 -17.62
N THR A 115 13.44 -29.52 -18.14
CA THR A 115 14.53 -30.10 -17.34
C THR A 115 15.70 -29.13 -17.22
N VAL A 116 16.00 -28.67 -16.00
CA VAL A 116 17.33 -28.17 -15.61
C VAL A 116 17.67 -28.65 -14.20
N PRO A 117 18.94 -29.00 -13.91
CA PRO A 117 19.28 -29.87 -12.78
C PRO A 117 19.49 -29.12 -11.46
N SER A 118 19.33 -29.87 -10.36
CA SER A 118 19.65 -29.43 -9.00
C SER A 118 21.16 -29.44 -8.72
N THR A 119 21.65 -28.42 -8.00
CA THR A 119 22.86 -28.53 -7.17
C THR A 119 22.53 -28.10 -5.74
N ALA A 120 22.34 -29.09 -4.86
CA ALA A 120 22.11 -28.85 -3.44
C ALA A 120 23.41 -28.49 -2.71
N SER A 121 23.29 -27.66 -1.67
CA SER A 121 24.33 -27.47 -0.64
C SER A 121 23.67 -27.30 0.72
N THR A 122 24.05 -28.14 1.68
CA THR A 122 23.53 -28.17 3.05
C THR A 122 24.39 -27.34 3.99
N VAL A 123 23.76 -26.57 4.88
CA VAL A 123 24.37 -26.11 6.14
C VAL A 123 23.33 -26.18 7.26
N ASN A 124 23.80 -26.25 8.51
CA ASN A 124 23.07 -26.92 9.58
C ASN A 124 22.22 -26.03 10.48
N ASP A 125 21.33 -26.73 11.19
CA ASP A 125 20.60 -26.34 12.40
C ASP A 125 21.53 -25.70 13.46
N GLU A 126 21.18 -24.50 13.92
CA GLU A 126 21.53 -24.03 15.26
C GLU A 126 20.44 -23.06 15.75
N ARG A 127 20.14 -23.08 17.05
CA ARG A 127 18.94 -22.47 17.64
C ARG A 127 19.31 -21.75 18.92
N ASP A 128 18.74 -20.58 19.14
CA ASP A 128 18.65 -19.98 20.47
C ASP A 128 17.30 -19.25 20.64
N ALA A 129 16.86 -19.09 21.88
CA ALA A 129 15.50 -18.65 22.19
C ALA A 129 15.38 -17.85 23.50
N GLU A 130 14.87 -16.61 23.40
CA GLU A 130 14.25 -15.84 24.50
C GLU A 130 13.04 -15.10 23.88
N GLU A 131 11.76 -15.28 24.26
CA GLU A 131 11.06 -15.18 25.55
C GLU A 131 10.58 -13.76 25.96
N LYS A 132 9.24 -13.62 26.07
CA LYS A 132 8.49 -12.69 26.95
C LYS A 132 8.57 -11.17 26.62
N ARG A 133 7.59 -10.31 26.95
CA ARG A 133 6.26 -10.48 27.60
C ARG A 133 5.24 -9.43 27.11
N CYS A 134 3.95 -9.61 27.44
CA CYS A 134 2.84 -8.72 27.06
C CYS A 134 2.52 -7.60 28.08
N GLY A 135 1.76 -6.59 27.65
CA GLY A 135 1.11 -5.54 28.47
C GLY A 135 1.41 -4.12 27.96
N GLY A 136 0.48 -3.15 27.89
CA GLY A 136 -0.94 -3.12 28.27
C GLY A 136 -1.76 -2.10 27.44
N LEU A 137 -2.95 -1.72 27.92
CA LEU A 137 -3.95 -0.87 27.25
C LEU A 137 -4.11 0.52 27.93
N GLU A 138 -5.10 1.29 27.46
CA GLU A 138 -5.62 2.57 27.98
C GLU A 138 -4.74 3.81 27.69
N GLU A 139 -5.26 5.04 27.77
CA GLU A 139 -6.34 5.75 27.05
C GLU A 139 -6.34 7.22 27.59
N ALA A 140 -7.25 8.07 27.11
CA ALA A 140 -7.59 9.40 27.67
C ALA A 140 -6.54 10.57 27.65
N TYR A 141 -6.87 11.58 26.85
CA TYR A 141 -6.60 13.03 27.09
C TYR A 141 -7.90 13.68 27.63
N PRO A 142 -7.98 14.96 28.08
CA PRO A 142 -7.00 16.06 28.07
C PRO A 142 -6.68 16.58 29.51
N VAL A 143 -6.20 17.79 29.83
CA VAL A 143 -6.76 19.17 29.74
C VAL A 143 -5.61 20.25 29.74
N PRO A 144 -5.84 21.58 29.58
CA PRO A 144 -4.90 22.47 28.88
C PRO A 144 -4.35 23.71 29.65
N GLY A 145 -3.42 24.45 29.02
CA GLY A 145 -3.42 25.93 29.09
C GLY A 145 -2.10 26.72 28.92
N LYS A 146 -2.00 27.52 27.85
CA LYS A 146 -1.43 28.90 27.71
C LYS A 146 0.01 29.18 28.25
N ALA A 147 0.92 29.95 27.62
CA ALA A 147 1.06 30.64 26.31
C ALA A 147 2.58 31.06 26.18
N LYS A 148 3.11 32.03 25.40
CA LYS A 148 2.60 33.11 24.52
C LYS A 148 3.69 33.62 23.54
N ASN A 149 3.27 34.05 22.35
CA ASN A 149 3.87 34.96 21.33
C ASN A 149 5.38 35.30 21.28
N ALA A 150 5.95 35.20 20.07
CA ALA A 150 6.82 36.22 19.46
C ALA A 150 6.44 36.43 17.97
N SER A 151 6.79 37.59 17.41
CA SER A 151 6.40 38.22 16.13
C SER A 151 6.36 37.38 14.82
N LYS A 152 5.43 37.76 13.91
CA LYS A 152 5.30 37.26 12.53
C LYS A 152 6.30 37.87 11.54
N ALA A 153 6.63 37.11 10.48
CA ALA A 153 6.88 37.63 9.13
C ALA A 153 5.62 37.44 8.26
N PRO A 154 5.50 38.06 7.06
CA PRO A 154 4.32 37.90 6.21
C PRO A 154 4.10 36.43 5.83
N GLN A 155 2.96 35.88 6.25
CA GLN A 155 2.54 34.56 5.79
C GLN A 155 1.94 34.71 4.40
N ALA A 156 2.56 34.07 3.41
CA ALA A 156 1.78 33.46 2.35
C ALA A 156 0.81 32.45 2.99
N GLU A 157 -0.36 32.26 2.38
CA GLU A 157 -1.31 31.24 2.84
C GLU A 157 -0.61 29.88 2.75
N VAL A 158 -0.68 29.09 3.83
CA VAL A 158 0.12 27.85 3.95
C VAL A 158 -0.59 26.74 3.18
N GLU A 159 -0.40 26.76 1.86
CA GLU A 159 -0.87 25.76 0.92
C GLU A 159 -0.28 24.38 1.26
N ASP A 160 -1.14 23.36 1.28
CA ASP A 160 -0.76 21.99 1.63
C ASP A 160 -0.08 21.31 0.43
N GLY A 161 1.17 21.70 0.17
CA GLY A 161 1.91 21.38 -1.05
C GLY A 161 3.04 20.34 -0.88
N PRO A 162 3.66 19.91 -2.00
CA PRO A 162 4.61 18.79 -2.05
C PRO A 162 5.93 19.05 -1.32
N HIS A 163 6.26 20.33 -1.03
CA HIS A 163 7.45 20.72 -0.27
C HIS A 163 7.52 20.09 1.13
N ARG A 164 6.37 19.65 1.67
CA ARG A 164 6.23 18.98 2.97
C ARG A 164 6.75 17.53 2.97
N LEU A 165 6.91 16.92 1.80
CA LEU A 165 7.44 15.56 1.64
C LEU A 165 8.97 15.59 1.63
N ASP A 166 9.60 14.74 2.45
CA ASP A 166 11.05 14.55 2.44
C ASP A 166 11.41 13.47 1.40
N MET A 167 11.32 13.83 0.13
CA MET A 167 11.73 12.97 -0.98
C MET A 167 13.23 13.15 -1.23
N ARG A 168 14.00 12.07 -1.22
CA ARG A 168 15.45 12.08 -1.49
C ARG A 168 15.84 10.97 -2.47
N VAL A 169 16.93 11.17 -3.18
CA VAL A 169 17.61 10.08 -3.90
C VAL A 169 18.21 9.12 -2.90
N GLY A 170 17.99 7.83 -3.11
CA GLY A 170 18.61 6.74 -2.37
C GLY A 170 19.30 5.75 -3.30
N ARG A 171 20.37 5.10 -2.80
CA ARG A 171 21.09 4.00 -3.46
C ARG A 171 20.85 2.72 -2.69
N VAL A 172 20.30 1.71 -3.36
CA VAL A 172 20.13 0.36 -2.77
C VAL A 172 21.51 -0.29 -2.63
N VAL A 173 22.05 -0.37 -1.42
CA VAL A 173 23.38 -0.96 -1.16
C VAL A 173 23.32 -2.47 -0.93
N ASP A 174 22.18 -2.99 -0.52
CA ASP A 174 21.89 -4.43 -0.35
C ASP A 174 20.39 -4.67 -0.54
N VAL A 175 20.01 -5.74 -1.23
CA VAL A 175 18.61 -6.15 -1.43
C VAL A 175 18.46 -7.66 -1.29
N LYS A 176 17.49 -8.08 -0.48
CA LYS A 176 17.18 -9.50 -0.22
C LYS A 176 15.67 -9.73 -0.30
N LYS A 177 15.24 -10.95 -0.65
CA LYS A 177 13.82 -11.33 -0.48
C LYS A 177 13.46 -11.36 1.01
N HIS A 178 12.26 -10.89 1.35
CA HIS A 178 11.79 -10.90 2.73
C HIS A 178 11.57 -12.36 3.20
N PRO A 179 12.10 -12.78 4.38
CA PRO A 179 12.04 -14.18 4.82
C PRO A 179 10.60 -14.71 4.86
N ASP A 180 9.67 -13.94 5.44
CA ASP A 180 8.25 -14.31 5.51
C ASP A 180 7.38 -13.81 4.34
N ALA A 181 7.93 -13.40 3.18
CA ALA A 181 7.13 -12.96 2.04
C ALA A 181 7.81 -12.97 0.67
N ASP A 182 7.25 -13.76 -0.24
CA ASP A 182 7.68 -13.88 -1.63
C ASP A 182 7.54 -12.57 -2.44
N THR A 183 6.55 -11.74 -2.07
CA THR A 183 6.18 -10.50 -2.78
C THR A 183 6.87 -9.25 -2.21
N LEU A 184 7.78 -9.39 -1.24
CA LEU A 184 8.45 -8.27 -0.60
C LEU A 184 9.97 -8.42 -0.73
N TYR A 185 10.64 -7.29 -0.95
CA TYR A 185 12.07 -7.16 -0.69
C TYR A 185 12.31 -6.54 0.69
N VAL A 186 13.52 -6.73 1.21
CA VAL A 186 14.09 -5.93 2.29
C VAL A 186 15.34 -5.28 1.71
N GLU A 187 15.29 -3.97 1.59
CA GLU A 187 16.39 -3.15 1.08
C GLU A 187 17.15 -2.46 2.22
N SER A 188 18.46 -2.38 2.08
CA SER A 188 19.30 -1.40 2.76
C SER A 188 19.56 -0.27 1.77
N ILE A 189 19.05 0.94 2.04
CA ILE A 189 19.13 2.08 1.14
C ILE A 189 19.91 3.22 1.79
N ASP A 190 21.05 3.57 1.21
CA ASP A 190 21.81 4.77 1.52
C ASP A 190 21.02 5.99 0.99
N VAL A 191 20.66 6.93 1.88
CA VAL A 191 19.92 8.16 1.56
C VAL A 191 20.69 9.42 2.01
N GLY A 192 22.04 9.35 2.00
CA GLY A 192 22.91 10.44 2.45
C GLY A 192 22.92 10.64 3.97
N GLU A 193 22.53 9.62 4.74
CA GLU A 193 22.52 9.61 6.20
C GLU A 193 23.67 8.76 6.77
N PRO A 194 24.09 8.95 8.05
CA PRO A 194 25.24 8.25 8.64
C PRO A 194 25.15 6.71 8.62
N THR A 195 23.95 6.16 8.43
CA THR A 195 23.68 4.73 8.23
C THR A 195 22.59 4.55 7.18
N PRO A 196 22.71 3.60 6.24
CA PRO A 196 21.61 3.19 5.36
C PRO A 196 20.33 2.83 6.14
N ARG A 197 19.18 3.11 5.53
CA ARG A 197 17.86 2.80 6.08
C ARG A 197 17.40 1.42 5.62
N THR A 198 16.88 0.62 6.55
CA THR A 198 16.07 -0.57 6.21
C THR A 198 14.73 -0.11 5.64
N ILE A 199 14.40 -0.57 4.44
CA ILE A 199 13.13 -0.34 3.75
C ILE A 199 12.58 -1.70 3.30
N VAL A 200 11.26 -1.79 3.11
CA VAL A 200 10.57 -3.02 2.69
C VAL A 200 9.63 -2.69 1.52
N SER A 201 10.09 -2.88 0.28
CA SER A 201 9.26 -2.65 -0.91
C SER A 201 8.38 -3.84 -1.30
N GLY A 202 7.36 -3.57 -2.12
CA GLY A 202 6.48 -4.58 -2.74
C GLY A 202 6.94 -5.08 -4.11
N LEU A 203 8.22 -4.90 -4.47
CA LEU A 203 8.69 -4.99 -5.85
C LEU A 203 9.07 -6.39 -6.34
N ALA A 204 9.09 -7.41 -5.46
CA ALA A 204 9.65 -8.73 -5.79
C ALA A 204 8.89 -9.54 -6.87
N ASN A 205 7.70 -9.07 -7.29
CA ASN A 205 6.94 -9.60 -8.42
C ASN A 205 7.10 -8.78 -9.72
N PHE A 206 7.73 -7.61 -9.66
CA PHE A 206 7.74 -6.61 -10.74
C PHE A 206 9.16 -6.27 -11.22
N VAL A 207 10.13 -6.20 -10.30
CA VAL A 207 11.53 -5.85 -10.60
C VAL A 207 12.45 -6.98 -10.14
N PRO A 208 13.32 -7.54 -11.00
CA PRO A 208 14.34 -8.51 -10.60
C PRO A 208 15.27 -7.99 -9.49
N LEU A 209 15.75 -8.88 -8.62
CA LEU A 209 16.64 -8.51 -7.50
C LEU A 209 17.96 -7.90 -8.01
N GLU A 210 18.47 -8.41 -9.13
CA GLU A 210 19.64 -7.91 -9.85
C GLU A 210 19.45 -6.51 -10.46
N GLU A 211 18.23 -6.11 -10.79
CA GLU A 211 17.90 -4.74 -11.21
C GLU A 211 17.70 -3.78 -10.02
N MET A 212 17.47 -4.30 -8.81
CA MET A 212 17.35 -3.49 -7.59
C MET A 212 18.72 -3.20 -6.97
N GLN A 213 19.69 -4.12 -7.05
CA GLN A 213 21.01 -3.94 -6.44
C GLN A 213 21.77 -2.76 -7.08
N ASN A 214 22.31 -1.86 -6.23
CA ASN A 214 23.00 -0.62 -6.63
C ASN A 214 22.13 0.41 -7.39
N ARG A 215 20.82 0.17 -7.57
CA ARG A 215 19.91 1.10 -8.27
C ARG A 215 19.76 2.40 -7.47
N LEU A 216 19.76 3.52 -8.19
CA LEU A 216 19.28 4.81 -7.67
C LEU A 216 17.76 4.85 -7.76
N VAL A 217 17.12 5.26 -6.67
CA VAL A 217 15.66 5.33 -6.51
C VAL A 217 15.26 6.60 -5.77
N VAL A 218 13.99 7.01 -5.87
CA VAL A 218 13.43 8.05 -5.00
C VAL A 218 12.85 7.41 -3.74
N VAL A 219 13.19 7.95 -2.57
CA VAL A 219 12.73 7.49 -1.25
C VAL A 219 11.98 8.61 -0.53
N LEU A 220 10.78 8.31 -0.03
CA LEU A 220 10.07 9.17 0.91
C LEU A 220 10.55 8.87 2.35
N CYS A 221 11.24 9.83 2.95
CA CYS A 221 12.03 9.67 4.18
C CYS A 221 11.32 10.13 5.46
N ASN A 222 10.28 10.97 5.40
CA ASN A 222 9.59 11.50 6.57
C ASN A 222 8.25 10.81 6.90
N LEU A 223 7.96 9.64 6.32
CA LEU A 223 6.90 8.77 6.82
C LEU A 223 7.24 8.22 8.22
N LYS A 224 6.22 8.02 9.05
CA LYS A 224 6.38 7.25 10.29
C LYS A 224 6.71 5.78 9.95
N ALA A 225 7.80 5.26 10.53
CA ALA A 225 8.25 3.90 10.31
C ALA A 225 7.15 2.85 10.57
N ALA A 226 7.09 1.83 9.70
CA ALA A 226 6.00 0.86 9.65
C ALA A 226 6.54 -0.59 9.64
N LYS A 227 5.98 -1.46 10.48
CA LYS A 227 6.38 -2.87 10.52
C LYS A 227 5.62 -3.71 9.50
N MET A 228 6.37 -4.30 8.58
CA MET A 228 5.89 -5.20 7.54
C MET A 228 6.42 -6.59 7.84
N ARG A 229 5.52 -7.50 8.28
CA ARG A 229 5.82 -8.90 8.64
C ARG A 229 6.99 -9.10 9.62
N GLY A 230 7.25 -8.13 10.49
CA GLY A 230 8.29 -8.17 11.52
C GLY A 230 9.41 -7.16 11.27
N VAL A 231 9.84 -7.01 10.02
CA VAL A 231 10.83 -6.02 9.59
C VAL A 231 10.24 -4.60 9.67
N GLU A 232 11.05 -3.63 10.11
CA GLU A 232 10.66 -2.24 10.23
C GLU A 232 11.13 -1.43 9.01
N SER A 233 10.20 -1.01 8.16
CA SER A 233 10.51 -0.10 7.05
C SER A 233 10.61 1.35 7.56
N ARG A 234 11.72 2.01 7.25
CA ARG A 234 12.05 3.39 7.68
C ARG A 234 11.98 4.40 6.52
N GLY A 235 11.18 4.08 5.51
CA GLY A 235 10.92 4.90 4.34
C GLY A 235 10.04 4.13 3.35
N MET A 236 9.90 4.67 2.14
CA MET A 236 9.16 4.04 1.04
C MET A 236 9.83 4.39 -0.29
N VAL A 237 10.11 3.40 -1.12
CA VAL A 237 10.59 3.62 -2.51
C VAL A 237 9.40 4.07 -3.35
N LEU A 238 9.48 5.25 -3.94
CA LEU A 238 8.42 5.77 -4.79
C LEU A 238 8.46 5.13 -6.18
N CYS A 239 7.33 4.56 -6.59
CA CYS A 239 7.21 3.76 -7.80
C CYS A 239 6.08 4.26 -8.68
N THR A 240 6.30 4.33 -10.00
CA THR A 240 5.21 4.40 -10.96
C THR A 240 4.50 3.05 -11.05
N SER A 241 3.17 3.10 -11.16
CA SER A 241 2.30 1.96 -11.43
C SER A 241 1.36 2.31 -12.58
N ASN A 242 1.24 1.40 -13.55
CA ASN A 242 0.18 1.48 -14.56
C ASN A 242 -1.22 1.30 -13.94
N ALA A 243 -2.27 1.57 -14.71
CA ALA A 243 -3.66 1.58 -14.23
C ALA A 243 -4.10 0.21 -13.68
N ASP A 244 -3.77 -0.87 -14.37
CA ASP A 244 -4.17 -2.24 -14.01
C ASP A 244 -3.28 -2.89 -12.93
N HIS A 245 -2.28 -2.16 -12.41
CA HIS A 245 -1.29 -2.66 -11.45
C HIS A 245 -0.49 -3.91 -11.95
N THR A 246 -0.35 -4.05 -13.27
CA THR A 246 0.39 -5.14 -13.93
C THR A 246 1.85 -4.80 -14.19
N ASP A 247 2.21 -3.51 -14.27
CA ASP A 247 3.58 -3.02 -14.40
C ASP A 247 3.83 -1.92 -13.35
N VAL A 248 4.92 -2.08 -12.59
CA VAL A 248 5.30 -1.24 -11.46
C VAL A 248 6.82 -1.12 -11.40
N GLU A 249 7.36 0.10 -11.44
CA GLU A 249 8.81 0.33 -11.36
C GLU A 249 9.20 1.53 -10.47
N PRO A 250 10.35 1.46 -9.76
CA PRO A 250 10.93 2.61 -9.07
C PRO A 250 11.21 3.76 -10.03
N LEU A 251 10.91 4.98 -9.58
CA LEU A 251 11.25 6.21 -10.30
C LEU A 251 12.75 6.28 -10.63
N CYS A 252 13.03 6.64 -11.88
CA CYS A 252 14.37 6.86 -12.40
C CYS A 252 14.84 8.27 -12.06
N VAL A 253 16.13 8.40 -11.73
CA VAL A 253 16.81 9.68 -11.50
C VAL A 253 18.06 9.76 -12.38
N PRO A 254 18.61 10.95 -12.64
CA PRO A 254 19.85 11.08 -13.41
C PRO A 254 20.99 10.25 -12.81
N ALA A 255 21.78 9.58 -13.65
CA ALA A 255 22.89 8.72 -13.20
C ALA A 255 24.03 9.47 -12.45
N THR A 256 23.99 10.80 -12.46
CA THR A 256 24.90 11.70 -11.73
C THR A 256 24.38 12.15 -10.36
N SER A 257 23.12 11.86 -10.02
CA SER A 257 22.54 12.13 -8.69
C SER A 257 23.28 11.37 -7.58
N GLN A 258 23.35 11.98 -6.40
CA GLN A 258 23.97 11.40 -5.21
C GLN A 258 22.93 10.99 -4.16
N PRO A 259 23.18 9.95 -3.35
CA PRO A 259 22.36 9.65 -2.17
C PRO A 259 22.23 10.86 -1.24
N GLY A 260 20.99 11.18 -0.88
CA GLY A 260 20.66 12.37 -0.11
C GLY A 260 20.33 13.61 -0.94
N ASP A 261 20.53 13.60 -2.27
CA ASP A 261 20.00 14.66 -3.14
C ASP A 261 18.50 14.81 -2.91
N ARG A 262 18.05 16.01 -2.52
CA ARG A 262 16.63 16.27 -2.33
C ARG A 262 15.91 16.28 -3.68
N VAL A 263 14.78 15.58 -3.74
CA VAL A 263 13.82 15.68 -4.84
C VAL A 263 12.84 16.80 -4.53
N THR A 264 12.75 17.78 -5.42
CA THR A 264 11.87 18.96 -5.32
C THR A 264 10.89 19.01 -6.47
N VAL A 265 9.74 19.65 -6.29
CA VAL A 265 8.81 19.95 -7.39
C VAL A 265 9.10 21.37 -7.90
N GLU A 266 9.22 21.55 -9.22
CA GLU A 266 9.38 22.86 -9.85
C GLU A 266 8.27 23.82 -9.35
N GLY A 267 8.63 25.08 -9.05
CA GLY A 267 7.71 26.08 -8.47
C GLY A 267 7.51 26.00 -6.95
N PHE A 268 7.68 24.84 -6.30
CA PHE A 268 7.41 24.69 -4.86
C PHE A 268 8.68 24.78 -4.01
N SER A 269 8.65 25.67 -3.01
CA SER A 269 9.74 25.86 -2.04
C SER A 269 9.24 25.70 -0.60
N GLY A 270 10.12 25.25 0.29
CA GLY A 270 9.79 24.96 1.68
C GLY A 270 10.64 23.82 2.25
N GLN A 271 10.54 23.59 3.56
CA GLN A 271 11.16 22.45 4.24
C GLN A 271 10.13 21.32 4.45
N PRO A 272 10.56 20.05 4.50
CA PRO A 272 9.65 18.94 4.80
C PRO A 272 9.19 18.95 6.26
N ASP A 273 8.05 18.29 6.53
CA ASP A 273 7.67 17.92 7.91
C ASP A 273 8.77 17.01 8.50
N GLU A 274 9.19 17.20 9.76
CA GLU A 274 10.14 16.27 10.43
C GLU A 274 9.63 14.82 10.43
N GLN A 275 8.31 14.65 10.63
CA GLN A 275 7.59 13.40 10.42
C GLN A 275 6.15 13.69 10.02
N LEU A 276 5.70 13.13 8.91
CA LEU A 276 4.32 13.22 8.44
C LEU A 276 3.38 12.55 9.45
N ASN A 277 2.43 13.32 9.98
CA ASN A 277 1.45 12.83 10.94
C ASN A 277 0.36 11.99 10.23
N PRO A 278 0.23 10.68 10.51
CA PRO A 278 -0.73 9.82 9.80
C PRO A 278 -2.20 10.24 10.00
N LYS A 279 -2.54 10.88 11.14
CA LYS A 279 -3.90 11.41 11.37
C LYS A 279 -4.25 12.59 10.45
N LYS A 280 -3.26 13.25 9.84
CA LYS A 280 -3.46 14.35 8.89
C LYS A 280 -3.60 13.89 7.43
N LYS A 281 -3.48 12.59 7.11
CA LYS A 281 -3.55 12.03 5.73
C LYS A 281 -2.76 12.87 4.69
N VAL A 282 -1.54 13.31 5.02
CA VAL A 282 -0.80 14.32 4.21
C VAL A 282 -0.24 13.70 2.93
N TRP A 283 0.41 12.53 3.06
CA TRP A 283 0.87 11.75 1.92
C TRP A 283 -0.32 11.38 1.03
N GLU A 284 -1.40 10.89 1.62
CA GLU A 284 -2.58 10.39 0.93
C GLU A 284 -3.39 11.49 0.20
N ARG A 285 -3.20 12.77 0.54
CA ARG A 285 -3.65 13.90 -0.30
C ARG A 285 -2.66 14.21 -1.40
N LEU A 286 -1.40 14.44 -1.07
CA LEU A 286 -0.39 14.87 -2.05
C LEU A 286 -0.14 13.82 -3.14
N GLN A 287 -0.32 12.54 -2.82
CA GLN A 287 -0.13 11.40 -3.72
C GLN A 287 -1.19 11.31 -4.83
N THR A 288 -2.40 11.87 -4.68
CA THR A 288 -3.39 11.85 -5.78
C THR A 288 -2.92 12.62 -7.01
N ASP A 289 -2.11 13.66 -6.79
CA ASP A 289 -1.58 14.52 -7.84
C ASP A 289 -0.18 14.08 -8.31
N LEU A 290 0.42 13.05 -7.69
CA LEU A 290 1.69 12.45 -8.11
C LEU A 290 1.46 11.42 -9.23
N LYS A 291 1.92 11.79 -10.43
CA LYS A 291 1.74 11.02 -11.68
C LYS A 291 2.97 11.19 -12.58
N THR A 292 3.04 10.45 -13.68
CA THR A 292 3.90 10.82 -14.82
C THR A 292 3.10 11.50 -15.91
N ASN A 293 3.75 12.41 -16.64
CA ASN A 293 3.18 13.02 -17.84
C ASN A 293 3.35 12.09 -19.07
N ALA A 294 2.90 12.56 -20.24
CA ALA A 294 2.99 11.82 -21.50
C ALA A 294 4.44 11.62 -22.02
N ALA A 295 5.42 12.36 -21.47
CA ALA A 295 6.85 12.21 -21.76
C ALA A 295 7.58 11.32 -20.73
N GLY A 296 6.87 10.75 -19.74
CA GLY A 296 7.44 9.90 -18.70
C GLY A 296 8.11 10.68 -17.55
N GLU A 297 7.97 12.00 -17.51
CA GLU A 297 8.49 12.83 -16.42
C GLU A 297 7.54 12.74 -15.22
N ALA A 298 8.09 12.56 -14.01
CA ALA A 298 7.30 12.56 -12.78
C ALA A 298 6.85 14.00 -12.47
N THR A 299 5.57 14.20 -12.17
CA THR A 299 4.99 15.50 -11.85
C THR A 299 4.11 15.47 -10.58
N TRP A 300 3.95 16.64 -9.96
CA TRP A 300 2.92 16.94 -8.98
C TRP A 300 2.11 18.14 -9.48
N GLN A 301 0.80 17.98 -9.68
CA GLN A 301 -0.05 18.98 -10.34
C GLN A 301 0.60 19.53 -11.63
N ASP A 302 1.14 18.61 -12.46
CA ASP A 302 1.84 18.88 -13.72
C ASP A 302 3.16 19.68 -13.63
N ASN A 303 3.61 20.07 -12.44
CA ASN A 303 4.94 20.61 -12.18
C ASN A 303 5.97 19.47 -11.99
N VAL A 304 7.15 19.57 -12.60
CA VAL A 304 8.09 18.42 -12.70
C VAL A 304 8.88 18.18 -11.41
N LEU A 305 9.07 16.90 -11.05
CA LEU A 305 9.97 16.46 -9.98
C LEU A 305 11.44 16.50 -10.48
N THR A 306 12.30 17.12 -9.70
CA THR A 306 13.70 17.44 -10.05
C THR A 306 14.65 17.10 -8.91
N THR A 307 15.89 16.76 -9.28
CA THR A 307 17.06 16.66 -8.40
C THR A 307 18.07 17.75 -8.82
N PRO A 308 19.13 18.02 -8.04
CA PRO A 308 20.23 18.90 -8.47
C PRO A 308 20.90 18.47 -9.80
N ALA A 309 20.76 17.19 -10.18
CA ALA A 309 21.32 16.62 -11.41
C ALA A 309 20.34 16.59 -12.60
N GLY A 310 19.06 16.94 -12.42
CA GLY A 310 18.03 16.91 -13.47
C GLY A 310 16.71 16.24 -13.07
N ARG A 311 15.86 16.00 -14.07
CA ARG A 311 14.46 15.54 -13.91
C ARG A 311 14.34 14.09 -13.46
N VAL A 312 13.30 13.80 -12.68
CA VAL A 312 12.87 12.46 -12.26
C VAL A 312 11.89 11.90 -13.29
N THR A 313 12.07 10.64 -13.70
CA THR A 313 11.34 10.04 -14.84
C THR A 313 10.94 8.57 -14.59
N SER A 314 10.24 7.99 -15.55
CA SER A 314 9.85 6.57 -15.62
C SER A 314 9.66 6.16 -17.08
N ARG A 315 9.66 4.86 -17.39
CA ARG A 315 9.22 4.34 -18.70
C ARG A 315 7.69 4.32 -18.79
N LEU A 316 7.01 4.21 -17.65
CA LEU A 316 5.56 4.27 -17.55
C LEU A 316 5.07 5.72 -17.66
N THR A 317 4.52 6.08 -18.82
CA THR A 317 3.88 7.38 -19.07
C THR A 317 2.43 7.40 -18.57
N CYS A 318 1.91 8.59 -18.24
CA CYS A 318 0.54 8.78 -17.74
C CYS A 318 0.16 7.87 -16.54
N ALA A 319 1.16 7.46 -15.75
CA ALA A 319 1.05 6.46 -14.70
C ALA A 319 0.95 7.10 -13.31
N THR A 320 0.29 6.44 -12.37
CA THR A 320 0.21 6.91 -10.97
C THR A 320 1.49 6.61 -10.22
N ILE A 321 1.98 7.55 -9.39
CA ILE A 321 3.13 7.34 -8.50
C ILE A 321 2.62 7.00 -7.09
N LYS A 322 3.19 5.96 -6.46
CA LYS A 322 2.76 5.41 -5.16
C LYS A 322 3.94 5.00 -4.28
#